data_AF-A0A843HHI4-F1
#
_entry.id   AF-A0A843HHI4-F1
#
_cell.length_a   1.000
_cell.length_b   1.000
_cell.length_c   1.000
_cell.angle_alpha   90.00
_cell.angle_beta   90.00
_cell.angle_gamma   90.00
#
_symmetry.space_group_name_H-M   'P 1'
#
loop_
_entity.id
_entity.type
_entity.pdbx_description
1 polymer ?
#
loop_
_entity_poly.entity_id
_entity_poly.type
_entity_poly.pdbx_seq_one_letter_code
_entity_poly.pdbx_strand_id
1 'polypeptide(L)'
;MNTRRLIYTIIVLSFLAIILIMAYSFVVNDAGNGGKNEMDNLSYNNWTYDKNEYPRDSYSLEEICPPHTNPDSIKKFFDESDFNHDGTLTGSEISAMDYKLKHSQYTYNGPYGYN
;
A
#
# COMPACT_ATOMS: atom_id res chain seq x y z
N MET A 1 -51.49 -20.90 -13.77
CA MET A 1 -50.04 -20.66 -13.75
C MET A 1 -49.38 -21.85 -13.07
N ASN A 2 -48.49 -22.58 -13.76
CA ASN A 2 -47.98 -23.86 -13.26
C ASN A 2 -47.07 -23.60 -12.05
N THR A 3 -47.42 -24.14 -10.90
CA THR A 3 -46.65 -24.00 -9.64
C THR A 3 -45.17 -24.31 -9.82
N ARG A 4 -44.84 -25.28 -10.68
CA ARG A 4 -43.46 -25.61 -11.08
C ARG A 4 -42.72 -24.45 -11.77
N ARG A 5 -43.39 -23.74 -12.70
CA ARG A 5 -42.79 -22.57 -13.38
C ARG A 5 -42.56 -21.41 -12.40
N LEU A 6 -43.46 -21.24 -11.45
CA LEU A 6 -43.36 -20.22 -10.40
C LEU A 6 -42.17 -20.49 -9.46
N ILE A 7 -41.92 -21.75 -9.11
CA ILE A 7 -40.76 -22.15 -8.29
C ILE A 7 -39.45 -21.85 -9.02
N TYR A 8 -39.34 -22.20 -10.32
CA TYR A 8 -38.12 -21.90 -11.09
C TYR A 8 -37.86 -20.41 -11.20
N THR A 9 -38.89 -19.58 -11.41
CA THR A 9 -38.72 -18.13 -11.47
C THR A 9 -38.20 -17.55 -10.16
N ILE A 10 -38.65 -18.06 -9.01
CA ILE A 10 -38.17 -17.60 -7.70
C ILE A 10 -36.70 -17.97 -7.48
N ILE A 11 -36.31 -19.19 -7.84
CA ILE A 11 -34.93 -19.67 -7.71
C ILE A 11 -33.98 -18.85 -8.60
N VAL A 12 -34.37 -18.56 -9.85
CA VAL A 12 -33.53 -17.77 -10.76
C VAL A 12 -33.37 -16.34 -10.26
N LEU A 13 -34.45 -15.73 -9.75
CA LEU A 13 -34.40 -14.38 -9.20
C LEU A 13 -33.54 -14.28 -7.94
N SER A 14 -33.56 -15.28 -7.06
CA SER A 14 -32.72 -15.29 -5.86
C SER A 14 -31.24 -15.44 -6.22
N PHE A 15 -30.89 -16.31 -7.18
CA PHE A 15 -29.51 -16.42 -7.67
C PHE A 15 -29.01 -15.12 -8.32
N LEU A 16 -29.84 -14.45 -9.12
CA LEU A 16 -29.49 -13.17 -9.73
C LEU A 16 -29.22 -12.08 -8.69
N ALA A 17 -30.03 -12.03 -7.63
CA ALA A 17 -29.84 -11.08 -6.53
C ALA A 17 -28.53 -11.32 -5.77
N ILE A 18 -28.14 -12.57 -5.55
CA ILE A 18 -26.86 -12.92 -4.90
C ILE A 18 -25.68 -12.45 -5.75
N ILE A 19 -25.72 -12.67 -7.07
CA ILE A 19 -24.67 -12.23 -8.00
C ILE A 19 -24.55 -10.70 -8.01
N LEU A 20 -25.67 -9.98 -7.99
CA LEU A 20 -25.70 -8.52 -7.91
C LEU A 20 -25.07 -7.98 -6.61
N ILE A 21 -25.35 -8.61 -5.47
CA ILE A 21 -24.77 -8.21 -4.18
C ILE A 21 -23.25 -8.44 -4.18
N MET A 22 -22.79 -9.58 -4.70
CA MET A 22 -21.35 -9.88 -4.81
C MET A 22 -20.62 -8.89 -5.72
N ALA A 23 -21.22 -8.53 -6.87
CA ALA A 23 -20.64 -7.54 -7.78
C ALA A 23 -20.62 -6.13 -7.16
N TYR A 24 -21.66 -5.75 -6.41
CA TYR A 24 -21.72 -4.45 -5.73
C TYR A 24 -20.66 -4.33 -4.62
N SER A 25 -20.46 -5.36 -3.81
CA SER A 25 -19.40 -5.38 -2.81
C SER A 25 -18.00 -5.28 -3.44
N PHE A 26 -17.77 -5.89 -4.60
CA PHE A 26 -16.50 -5.76 -5.31
C PHE A 26 -16.23 -4.31 -5.75
N VAL A 27 -17.22 -3.65 -6.35
CA VAL A 27 -17.09 -2.24 -6.81
C VAL A 27 -16.95 -1.25 -5.65
N VAL A 28 -17.68 -1.45 -4.55
CA VAL A 28 -17.61 -0.55 -3.38
C VAL A 28 -16.33 -0.74 -2.58
N ASN A 29 -15.75 -1.95 -2.55
CA ASN A 29 -14.45 -2.19 -1.89
C ASN A 29 -13.27 -1.58 -2.65
N ASP A 30 -13.40 -1.33 -3.96
CA ASP A 30 -12.39 -0.60 -4.76
C ASP A 30 -12.54 0.93 -4.62
N ALA A 31 -13.78 1.42 -4.46
CA ALA A 31 -14.08 2.85 -4.31
C ALA A 31 -13.78 3.42 -2.89
N GLY A 32 -13.31 2.59 -1.96
CA GLY A 32 -13.19 2.93 -0.53
C GLY A 32 -11.77 3.25 -0.02
N ASN A 33 -10.74 3.27 -0.87
CA ASN A 33 -9.37 3.57 -0.43
C ASN A 33 -8.56 4.41 -1.43
N GLY A 34 -9.20 5.44 -2.01
CA GLY A 34 -8.53 6.43 -2.88
C GLY A 34 -8.43 7.83 -2.26
N GLY A 35 -8.59 7.94 -0.94
CA GLY A 35 -8.72 9.22 -0.23
C GLY A 35 -7.52 9.52 0.65
N LYS A 36 -6.44 9.99 0.03
CA LYS A 36 -5.17 10.59 0.55
C LYS A 36 -4.06 10.01 -0.34
N ASN A 37 -3.25 10.86 -0.97
CA ASN A 37 -1.95 10.62 -1.62
C ASN A 37 -1.75 11.38 -2.95
N GLU A 38 -2.65 12.26 -3.37
CA GLU A 38 -2.40 13.05 -4.61
C GLU A 38 -1.32 14.14 -4.40
N MET A 39 -1.17 14.69 -3.19
CA MET A 39 -0.05 15.60 -2.88
C MET A 39 1.26 14.85 -2.57
N ASP A 40 1.16 13.58 -2.17
CA ASP A 40 2.31 12.77 -1.74
C ASP A 40 3.01 12.09 -2.93
N ASN A 41 2.24 11.78 -3.99
CA ASN A 41 2.75 11.16 -5.22
C ASN A 41 3.73 12.06 -6.00
N LEU A 42 3.59 13.38 -5.95
CA LEU A 42 4.51 14.29 -6.64
C LEU A 42 5.85 14.47 -5.91
N SER A 43 5.83 14.40 -4.57
CA SER A 43 7.03 14.61 -3.73
C SER A 43 8.00 13.43 -3.81
N TYR A 44 7.46 12.21 -3.76
CA TYR A 44 8.26 10.99 -3.88
C TYR A 44 9.03 10.92 -5.21
N ASN A 45 8.37 11.21 -6.33
CA ASN A 45 8.97 11.10 -7.66
C ASN A 45 10.18 12.03 -7.88
N ASN A 46 10.37 13.03 -7.01
CA ASN A 46 11.49 13.96 -7.06
C ASN A 46 12.49 13.75 -5.89
N TRP A 47 12.20 12.82 -4.97
CA TRP A 47 13.14 12.46 -3.91
C TRP A 47 14.22 11.54 -4.46
N THR A 48 15.47 11.89 -4.22
CA THR A 48 16.62 11.03 -4.54
C THR A 48 17.32 10.67 -3.25
N TYR A 49 17.39 9.38 -2.93
CA TYR A 49 18.11 8.90 -1.75
C TYR A 49 19.60 9.24 -1.85
N ASP A 50 20.25 9.46 -0.70
CA ASP A 50 21.70 9.67 -0.65
C ASP A 50 22.42 8.33 -0.85
N LYS A 51 23.30 8.22 -1.85
CA LYS A 51 24.09 7.02 -2.11
C LYS A 51 25.12 6.71 -1.00
N ASN A 52 25.44 7.68 -0.13
CA ASN A 52 26.29 7.43 1.04
C ASN A 52 25.54 6.66 2.15
N GLU A 53 24.23 6.91 2.30
CA GLU A 53 23.34 6.14 3.19
C GLU A 53 22.92 4.82 2.52
N TYR A 54 22.64 4.94 1.22
CA TYR A 54 22.22 4.02 0.17
C TYR A 54 23.30 3.32 -0.71
N PRO A 55 24.44 2.79 -0.23
CA PRO A 55 25.55 2.45 -1.14
C PRO A 55 25.31 1.27 -2.09
N ARG A 56 24.37 0.38 -1.79
CA ARG A 56 24.04 -0.79 -2.63
C ARG A 56 22.95 -0.42 -3.63
N ASP A 57 22.88 -1.18 -4.71
CA ASP A 57 21.87 -0.97 -5.74
C ASP A 57 20.50 -1.62 -5.40
N SER A 58 20.49 -2.53 -4.42
CA SER A 58 19.29 -3.23 -3.93
C SER A 58 19.37 -3.51 -2.44
N TYR A 59 18.22 -3.61 -1.78
CA TYR A 59 18.12 -3.94 -0.36
C TYR A 59 16.90 -4.80 -0.04
N SER A 60 17.09 -5.84 0.78
CA SER A 60 15.97 -6.54 1.43
C SER A 60 15.56 -5.85 2.74
N LEU A 61 14.40 -6.23 3.28
CA LEU A 61 13.87 -5.66 4.52
C LEU A 61 14.86 -5.74 5.69
N GLU A 62 15.59 -6.84 5.81
CA GLU A 62 16.57 -7.07 6.89
C GLU A 62 17.83 -6.21 6.75
N GLU A 63 18.15 -5.82 5.50
CA GLU A 63 19.30 -4.98 5.19
C GLU A 63 18.98 -3.50 5.38
N ILE A 64 17.70 -3.11 5.27
CA ILE A 64 17.24 -1.77 5.58
C ILE A 64 16.94 -1.68 7.07
N CYS A 65 17.98 -1.47 7.86
CA CYS A 65 17.86 -1.31 9.31
C CYS A 65 18.29 0.10 9.73
N PRO A 66 17.43 1.13 9.53
CA PRO A 66 17.71 2.46 10.05
C PRO A 66 17.75 2.39 11.59
N PRO A 67 18.81 2.90 12.23
CA PRO A 67 18.91 2.91 13.67
C PRO A 67 17.74 3.70 14.29
N HIS A 68 17.17 3.18 15.38
CA HIS A 68 16.12 3.83 16.18
C HIS A 68 14.74 4.00 15.51
N THR A 69 14.37 3.15 14.54
CA THR A 69 12.99 3.08 14.02
C THR A 69 12.31 1.79 14.48
N ASN A 70 10.99 1.84 14.74
CA ASN A 70 10.22 0.64 15.09
C ASN A 70 10.24 -0.37 13.92
N PRO A 71 10.64 -1.65 14.15
CA PRO A 71 10.63 -2.70 13.13
C PRO A 71 9.31 -2.81 12.34
N ASP A 72 8.17 -2.63 13.00
CA ASP A 72 6.86 -2.72 12.34
C ASP A 72 6.64 -1.58 11.34
N SER A 73 7.13 -0.38 11.66
CA SER A 73 7.05 0.79 10.78
C SER A 73 7.99 0.64 9.58
N ILE A 74 9.20 0.11 9.80
CA ILE A 74 10.15 -0.18 8.71
C ILE A 74 9.51 -1.17 7.74
N LYS A 75 8.95 -2.27 8.25
CA LYS A 75 8.28 -3.27 7.41
C LYS A 75 7.14 -2.65 6.60
N LYS A 76 6.30 -1.84 7.23
CA LYS A 76 5.21 -1.17 6.54
C LYS A 76 5.73 -0.27 5.40
N PHE A 77 6.74 0.54 5.66
CA PHE A 77 7.31 1.41 4.62
C PHE A 77 7.99 0.64 3.51
N PHE A 78 8.62 -0.49 3.84
CA PHE A 78 9.18 -1.41 2.86
C PHE A 78 8.07 -1.96 1.95
N ASP A 79 7.03 -2.59 2.52
CA ASP A 79 5.93 -3.20 1.77
C ASP A 79 5.22 -2.17 0.86
N GLU A 80 5.07 -0.92 1.32
CA GLU A 80 4.46 0.15 0.54
C GLU A 80 5.39 0.76 -0.53
N SER A 81 6.69 0.49 -0.48
CA SER A 81 7.69 1.03 -1.41
C SER A 81 8.19 -0.02 -2.41
N ASP A 82 8.04 -1.30 -2.07
CA ASP A 82 8.23 -2.46 -2.95
C ASP A 82 7.04 -2.55 -3.91
N PHE A 83 7.10 -1.77 -5.00
CA PHE A 83 5.96 -1.63 -5.92
C PHE A 83 5.76 -2.86 -6.80
N ASN A 84 6.84 -3.57 -7.09
CA ASN A 84 6.81 -4.78 -7.89
C ASN A 84 6.61 -6.05 -7.04
N HIS A 85 6.63 -5.92 -5.70
CA HIS A 85 6.47 -6.98 -4.72
C HIS A 85 7.49 -8.12 -4.88
N ASP A 86 8.72 -7.79 -5.25
CA ASP A 86 9.80 -8.77 -5.44
C ASP A 86 10.58 -9.06 -4.14
N GLY A 87 10.27 -8.35 -3.05
CA GLY A 87 10.92 -8.49 -1.75
C GLY A 87 12.25 -7.76 -1.65
N THR A 88 12.58 -6.90 -2.62
CA THR A 88 13.76 -6.03 -2.64
C THR A 88 13.40 -4.64 -3.11
N LEU A 89 14.08 -3.61 -2.59
CA LEU A 89 13.91 -2.24 -3.09
C LEU A 89 15.07 -1.88 -4.01
N THR A 90 14.76 -1.29 -5.16
CA THR A 90 15.73 -0.83 -6.15
C THR A 90 15.45 0.60 -6.59
N GLY A 91 16.51 1.38 -6.86
CA GLY A 91 16.42 2.70 -7.50
C GLY A 91 15.35 3.63 -6.90
N SER A 92 14.23 3.81 -7.61
CA SER A 92 13.12 4.63 -7.13
C SER A 92 12.52 4.11 -5.82
N GLU A 93 12.37 2.80 -5.65
CA GLU A 93 11.75 2.20 -4.46
C GLU A 93 12.55 2.53 -3.19
N ILE A 94 13.88 2.62 -3.32
CA ILE A 94 14.78 3.11 -2.26
C ILE A 94 14.49 4.58 -1.96
N SER A 95 14.32 5.43 -2.98
CA SER A 95 13.86 6.81 -2.78
C SER A 95 12.52 6.88 -2.03
N ALA A 96 11.60 5.94 -2.27
CA ALA A 96 10.26 5.96 -1.69
C ALA A 96 10.34 5.67 -0.21
N MET A 97 11.10 4.63 0.12
CA MET A 97 11.34 4.26 1.49
C MET A 97 12.11 5.35 2.24
N ASP A 98 13.16 5.92 1.65
CA ASP A 98 13.96 6.97 2.29
C ASP A 98 13.12 8.22 2.58
N TYR A 99 12.29 8.64 1.61
CA TYR A 99 11.36 9.74 1.81
C TYR A 99 10.40 9.45 2.97
N LYS A 100 9.76 8.27 2.97
CA LYS A 100 8.82 7.85 4.01
C LYS A 100 9.48 7.77 5.37
N LEU A 101 10.70 7.23 5.46
CA LEU A 101 11.46 7.20 6.70
C LEU A 101 11.65 8.64 7.19
N LYS A 102 12.32 9.50 6.42
CA LYS A 102 12.68 10.86 6.83
C LYS A 102 11.48 11.79 7.12
N HIS A 103 10.33 11.52 6.52
CA HIS A 103 9.10 12.31 6.70
C HIS A 103 8.05 11.59 7.53
N SER A 104 8.37 10.41 8.09
CA SER A 104 7.47 9.76 9.04
C SER A 104 7.57 10.43 10.41
N GLN A 105 6.44 10.52 11.08
CA GLN A 105 6.39 10.83 12.52
C GLN A 105 7.05 9.76 13.41
N TYR A 106 7.46 8.62 12.82
CA TYR A 106 7.97 7.44 13.53
C TYR A 106 9.49 7.29 13.47
N THR A 107 10.18 8.00 12.56
CA THR A 107 11.62 8.20 12.67
C THR A 107 11.88 9.11 13.85
N TYR A 108 12.57 8.56 14.83
CA TYR A 108 12.98 9.20 16.06
C TYR A 108 13.59 10.60 15.82
N ASN A 109 12.84 11.64 16.23
CA ASN A 109 13.39 12.94 16.56
C ASN A 109 14.30 12.75 17.79
N GLY A 110 15.60 12.59 17.54
CA GLY A 110 16.60 12.84 18.58
C GLY A 110 16.45 14.26 19.16
N PRO A 111 17.19 14.62 20.22
CA PRO A 111 16.99 15.86 21.00
C PRO A 111 17.11 17.19 20.23
N TYR A 112 17.40 17.15 18.93
CA TYR A 112 17.57 18.29 18.02
C TYR A 112 16.75 18.15 16.71
N GLY A 113 15.58 17.50 16.74
CA GLY A 113 14.72 17.37 15.56
C GLY A 113 14.43 18.73 14.90
N TYR A 114 14.83 18.88 13.63
CA TYR A 114 14.56 20.06 12.82
C TYR A 114 13.11 20.06 12.36
N ASN A 115 12.42 21.18 12.57
CA ASN A 115 11.13 21.54 11.95
C ASN A 115 11.34 22.11 10.56
#